data_AF-F3FXD7-F1
#
_entry.id   AF-F3FXD7-F1
#
_cell.length_a   1.000
_cell.length_b   1.000
_cell.length_c   1.000
_cell.angle_alpha   90.00
_cell.angle_beta   90.00
_cell.angle_gamma   90.00
#
_symmetry.space_group_name_H-M   'P 1'
#
loop_
_entity.id
_entity.type
_entity.pdbx_description
1 polymer ?
#
loop_
_entity_poly.entity_id
_entity_poly.type
_entity_poly.pdbx_seq_one_letter_code
_entity_poly.pdbx_strand_id
1 'polypeptide(L)' 'TKQPLQVVGAINANHALLARRAGFKAIYLSGGGVAAGSLGIPDLGITGLEDVLIDVRRITDVCDLPLLV' A
#
# COMPACT_ATOMS: atom_id res chain seq x y z
N THR A 1 1.55 -10.30 -19.70
CA THR A 1 0.36 -10.98 -19.14
C THR A 1 0.80 -11.90 -18.02
N LYS A 2 0.71 -11.47 -16.75
CA LYS A 2 0.96 -12.36 -15.59
C LYS A 2 -0.40 -12.93 -15.14
N GLN A 3 -0.53 -14.25 -15.12
CA GLN A 3 -1.71 -14.96 -14.65
C GLN A 3 -1.24 -16.14 -13.78
N PRO A 4 -1.43 -16.10 -12.45
CA PRO A 4 -2.07 -15.03 -11.69
C PRO A 4 -1.24 -13.73 -11.63
N LEU A 5 -1.92 -12.58 -11.46
CA LEU A 5 -1.27 -11.30 -11.20
C LEU A 5 -0.85 -11.24 -9.72
N GLN A 6 0.44 -11.12 -9.46
CA GLN A 6 0.93 -10.85 -8.11
C GLN A 6 0.70 -9.38 -7.75
N VAL A 7 -0.03 -9.15 -6.65
CA VAL A 7 -0.30 -7.83 -6.07
C VAL A 7 0.29 -7.84 -4.66
N VAL A 8 1.36 -7.08 -4.43
CA VAL A 8 2.12 -7.14 -3.17
C VAL A 8 1.82 -5.96 -2.27
N GLY A 9 1.78 -6.21 -0.96
CA GLY A 9 1.63 -5.15 0.04
C GLY A 9 2.82 -4.19 0.03
N ALA A 10 2.54 -2.89 0.03
CA ALA A 10 3.56 -1.85 0.19
C ALA A 10 3.12 -0.90 1.32
N ILE A 11 3.80 -0.96 2.46
CA ILE A 11 3.41 -0.20 3.66
C ILE A 11 3.61 1.31 3.53
N ASN A 12 4.48 1.75 2.62
CA ASN A 12 4.72 3.16 2.36
C ASN A 12 5.27 3.38 0.95
N ALA A 13 5.45 4.64 0.57
CA ALA A 13 5.96 5.05 -0.74
C ALA A 13 7.31 4.40 -1.09
N ASN A 14 8.22 4.27 -0.12
CA ASN A 14 9.53 3.65 -0.36
C ASN A 14 9.37 2.17 -0.77
N HIS A 15 8.56 1.40 -0.04
CA HIS A 15 8.28 0.01 -0.38
C HIS A 15 7.54 -0.14 -1.72
N ALA A 16 6.69 0.82 -2.09
CA ALA A 16 6.06 0.84 -3.40
C ALA A 16 7.09 0.99 -4.53
N LEU A 17 8.08 1.87 -4.35
CA LEU A 17 9.20 2.02 -5.29
C LEU A 17 10.08 0.77 -5.36
N LEU A 18 10.30 0.09 -4.23
CA LEU A 18 11.01 -1.20 -4.20
C LEU A 18 10.23 -2.29 -4.93
N ALA A 19 8.91 -2.39 -4.72
CA ALA A 19 8.05 -3.34 -5.43
C ALA A 19 8.07 -3.09 -6.95
N ARG A 20 8.02 -1.82 -7.38
CA ARG A 20 8.20 -1.43 -8.78
C ARG A 20 9.55 -1.90 -9.32
N ARG A 21 10.65 -1.60 -8.61
CA ARG A 21 12.02 -2.02 -8.99
C ARG A 21 12.18 -3.55 -9.04
N ALA A 22 11.47 -4.27 -8.17
CA ALA A 22 11.44 -5.74 -8.16
C ALA A 22 10.59 -6.34 -9.31
N GLY A 23 9.95 -5.51 -10.14
CA GLY A 23 9.23 -5.96 -11.34
C GLY A 23 7.78 -6.39 -11.10
N PHE A 24 7.18 -6.04 -9.95
CA PHE A 24 5.74 -6.16 -9.74
C PHE A 24 4.97 -5.21 -10.66
N LYS A 25 3.69 -5.55 -10.90
CA LYS A 25 2.82 -4.83 -11.84
C LYS A 25 1.60 -4.20 -11.16
N ALA A 26 1.41 -4.47 -9.87
CA ALA A 26 0.38 -3.90 -9.03
C ALA A 26 0.84 -4.02 -7.57
N ILE A 27 0.32 -3.13 -6.73
CA ILE A 27 0.60 -3.08 -5.30
C ILE A 27 -0.71 -2.96 -4.51
N TYR A 28 -0.64 -3.25 -3.21
CA TYR A 28 -1.77 -3.22 -2.29
C TYR A 28 -1.44 -2.39 -1.05
N LEU A 29 -2.37 -1.55 -0.59
CA LEU A 29 -2.30 -0.89 0.69
C LEU A 29 -3.19 -1.64 1.69
N SER A 30 -2.57 -2.38 2.60
CA SER A 30 -3.30 -3.14 3.62
C SER A 30 -3.91 -2.23 4.69
N GLY A 31 -5.21 -2.33 4.94
CA GLY A 31 -5.87 -1.63 6.06
C GLY A 31 -5.25 -1.95 7.43
N GLY A 32 -5.02 -3.24 7.72
CA GLY A 32 -4.28 -3.65 8.91
C GLY A 32 -2.80 -3.24 8.90
N GLY A 33 -2.22 -3.05 7.71
CA GLY A 33 -0.92 -2.42 7.53
C GLY A 33 -0.92 -0.95 7.97
N VAL A 34 -1.91 -0.16 7.54
CA VAL A 34 -2.08 1.23 7.98
C VAL A 34 -2.25 1.29 9.50
N ALA A 35 -3.11 0.43 10.08
CA ALA A 35 -3.32 0.37 11.52
C ALA A 35 -2.01 0.06 12.28
N ALA A 36 -1.38 -1.09 11.99
CA ALA A 36 -0.25 -1.56 12.76
C ALA A 36 1.07 -0.87 12.40
N GLY A 37 1.29 -0.56 11.12
CA GLY A 37 2.54 0.00 10.61
C GLY A 37 2.59 1.52 10.67
N SER A 38 1.54 2.20 10.20
CA SER A 38 1.54 3.67 10.12
C SER A 38 1.16 4.31 11.46
N LEU A 39 0.24 3.69 12.22
CA LEU A 39 -0.29 4.23 13.48
C LEU A 39 0.13 3.46 14.73
N GLY A 40 0.66 2.25 14.59
CA GLY A 40 1.09 1.44 15.75
C GLY A 40 -0.06 0.90 16.61
N ILE A 41 -1.26 0.75 16.03
CA ILE A 41 -2.48 0.29 16.71
C ILE A 41 -3.01 -1.02 16.11
N PRO A 42 -3.79 -1.83 16.85
CA PRO A 42 -4.35 -3.06 16.30
C PRO A 42 -5.45 -2.77 15.25
N ASP A 43 -5.58 -3.68 14.28
CA ASP A 43 -6.60 -3.62 13.23
C ASP A 43 -7.98 -4.04 13.76
N LEU A 44 -8.61 -3.15 14.52
CA LEU A 44 -9.93 -3.34 15.13
C LEU A 44 -10.93 -2.26 14.69
N GLY A 45 -10.72 -1.68 13.50
CA GLY A 45 -11.57 -0.61 12.97
C GLY A 45 -11.39 0.75 13.66
N ILE A 46 -10.21 1.00 14.24
CA ILE A 46 -9.87 2.28 14.89
C ILE A 46 -9.44 3.34 13.87
N THR A 47 -8.85 2.90 12.74
CA THR A 47 -8.36 3.80 11.69
C THR A 47 -9.50 4.51 10.97
N GLY A 48 -9.29 5.79 10.67
CA GLY A 48 -10.20 6.60 9.88
C GLY A 48 -9.87 6.59 8.40
N LEU A 49 -10.79 7.13 7.58
CA LEU A 49 -10.57 7.28 6.14
C LEU A 49 -9.33 8.12 5.82
N GLU A 50 -9.08 9.19 6.58
CA GLU A 50 -7.96 10.09 6.32
C GLU A 50 -6.60 9.41 6.55
N ASP A 51 -6.49 8.48 7.52
CA ASP A 51 -5.27 7.72 7.77
C ASP A 51 -4.88 6.90 6.53
N VAL A 52 -5.87 6.27 5.90
CA VAL A 52 -5.69 5.51 4.64
C VAL A 52 -5.37 6.47 3.49
N LEU A 53 -6.10 7.58 3.35
CA LEU A 53 -5.90 8.52 2.25
C LEU A 53 -4.51 9.18 2.28
N ILE A 54 -3.94 9.43 3.45
CA ILE A 54 -2.57 9.95 3.59
C ILE A 54 -1.56 8.98 2.96
N ASP A 55 -1.67 7.68 3.26
CA ASP A 55 -0.75 6.68 2.73
C ASP A 55 -1.01 6.39 1.24
N VAL A 56 -2.27 6.42 0.78
CA VAL A 56 -2.61 6.38 -0.64
C VAL A 56 -1.91 7.50 -1.40
N ARG A 57 -2.09 8.76 -0.98
CA ARG A 57 -1.49 9.92 -1.66
C ARG A 57 0.03 9.82 -1.69
N ARG A 58 0.66 9.53 -0.55
CA ARG A 58 2.12 9.32 -0.45
C ARG A 58 2.62 8.28 -1.44
N ILE A 59 1.90 7.16 -1.61
CA ILE A 59 2.28 6.09 -2.53
C ILE A 59 2.04 6.51 -3.98
N THR A 60 0.84 6.95 -4.34
CA THR A 60 0.45 7.21 -5.74
C THR A 60 1.09 8.45 -6.33
N ASP A 61 1.51 9.42 -5.50
CA ASP A 61 2.20 10.63 -5.97
C ASP A 61 3.61 10.32 -6.55
N VAL A 62 4.21 9.19 -6.19
CA VAL A 62 5.57 8.80 -6.64
C VAL A 62 5.65 7.41 -7.29
N CYS A 63 4.63 6.57 -7.08
CA CYS A 63 4.51 5.24 -7.66
C CYS A 63 3.33 5.14 -8.63
N ASP A 64 3.62 4.79 -9.89
CA ASP A 64 2.68 4.69 -11.02
C ASP A 64 2.10 3.28 -11.17
N LEU A 65 2.47 2.36 -10.28
CA LEU A 65 1.83 1.06 -10.24
C LEU A 65 0.38 1.21 -9.76
N PRO A 66 -0.58 0.49 -10.36
CA PRO A 66 -1.94 0.47 -9.86
C PRO A 66 -1.96 -0.05 -8.42
N LEU A 67 -2.64 0.72 -7.56
CA LEU A 67 -2.79 0.44 -6.13
C LEU A 67 -4.19 -0.08 -5.85
N LEU A 68 -4.29 -1.31 -5.34
CA LEU A 68 -5.48 -1.81 -4.69
C LEU A 68 -5.50 -1.30 -3.24
N VAL A 69 -6.66 -0.85 -2.77
CA VAL A 69 -6.89 -0.40 -1.39
C VAL A 69 -8.07 -1.20 -0.84
#